data_AF-A0A8J5FKE3-F1
#
_entry.id   AF-A0A8J5FKE3-F1
#
_cell.length_a   1.000
_cell.length_b   1.000
_cell.length_c   1.000
_cell.angle_alpha   90.00
_cell.angle_beta   90.00
_cell.angle_gamma   90.00
#
_symmetry.space_group_name_H-M   'P 1'
#
loop_
_entity.id
_entity.type
_entity.pdbx_description
1 polymer ?
#
loop_
_entity_poly.entity_id
_entity_poly.type
_entity_poly.pdbx_seq_one_letter_code
_entity_poly.pdbx_strand_id
1 'polypeptide(L)'
;MKCHPISILFLQWCPDKSTVFGSAGEDNFLNIWDHAKVGASDEYSRPPGLFFQHAGHRDKVVDFHWCETEPWTIASVSDDCARVNGGGTLQLWRMSDFIYRPMEEVLAELETIKEQICYSTEA
;
A
#
# COMPACT_ATOMS: atom_id res chain seq x y z
N MET A 1 19.14 5.35 -6.28
CA MET A 1 17.96 5.13 -7.15
C MET A 1 16.85 6.06 -6.65
N LYS A 2 16.17 6.80 -7.52
CA LYS A 2 15.02 7.62 -7.10
C LYS A 2 13.78 6.74 -7.04
N CYS A 3 12.99 6.83 -5.98
CA CYS A 3 11.81 6.00 -5.77
C CYS A 3 10.54 6.61 -6.39
N HIS A 4 10.57 7.92 -6.58
CA HIS A 4 9.74 8.66 -7.52
C HIS A 4 10.65 9.19 -8.63
N PRO A 5 10.55 8.69 -9.87
CA PRO A 5 11.31 9.24 -10.99
C PRO A 5 10.87 10.66 -11.38
N ILE A 6 9.66 11.10 -11.01
CA ILE A 6 9.10 12.42 -11.33
C ILE A 6 8.56 13.10 -10.05
N SER A 7 7.69 14.10 -10.20
CA SER A 7 7.23 14.99 -9.13
C SER A 7 6.34 14.24 -8.14
N ILE A 8 6.54 14.49 -6.86
CA ILE A 8 5.64 14.06 -5.79
C ILE A 8 4.56 15.14 -5.64
N LEU A 9 3.31 14.74 -5.62
CA LEU A 9 2.17 15.65 -5.52
C LEU A 9 1.54 15.64 -4.11
N PHE A 10 1.53 14.48 -3.45
CA PHE A 10 0.86 14.29 -2.16
C PHE A 10 1.72 13.50 -1.18
N LEU A 11 1.56 13.82 0.10
CA LEU A 11 2.16 13.11 1.23
C LEU A 11 1.17 13.10 2.40
N GLN A 12 0.94 11.93 2.99
CA GLN A 12 0.07 11.79 4.16
C GLN A 12 0.66 10.79 5.16
N TRP A 13 0.69 11.17 6.43
CA TRP A 13 1.07 10.28 7.52
C TRP A 13 0.00 9.21 7.76
N CYS A 14 0.45 8.00 8.09
CA CYS A 14 -0.44 6.92 8.50
C CYS A 14 -1.06 7.28 9.86
N PRO A 15 -2.40 7.20 10.03
CA PRO A 15 -3.05 7.53 11.29
C PRO A 15 -2.69 6.55 12.41
N ASP A 16 -2.45 5.28 12.07
CA ASP A 16 -2.18 4.21 13.04
C ASP A 16 -0.71 4.09 13.44
N LYS A 17 0.21 4.62 12.61
CA LYS A 17 1.66 4.45 12.80
C LYS A 17 2.41 5.74 12.51
N SER A 18 2.90 6.37 13.57
CA SER A 18 3.68 7.62 13.51
C SER A 18 4.99 7.51 12.71
N THR A 19 5.50 6.30 12.49
CA THR A 19 6.71 6.09 11.70
C THR A 19 6.46 5.97 10.20
N VAL A 20 5.19 5.81 9.82
CA VAL A 20 4.79 5.47 8.46
C VAL A 20 4.12 6.64 7.77
N PHE A 21 4.47 6.87 6.51
CA PHE A 21 3.78 7.83 5.64
C PHE A 21 3.70 7.31 4.20
N GLY A 22 2.71 7.79 3.46
CA GLY A 22 2.56 7.56 2.03
C GLY A 22 3.00 8.76 1.22
N SER A 23 3.52 8.54 0.01
CA SER A 23 3.74 9.58 -1.00
C SER A 23 3.23 9.12 -2.36
N ALA A 24 2.66 10.04 -3.13
CA ALA A 24 2.13 9.77 -4.46
C ALA A 24 2.52 10.86 -5.45
N GLY A 25 2.68 10.52 -6.73
CA GLY A 25 3.25 11.42 -7.72
C GLY A 25 2.69 11.31 -9.14
N GLU A 26 3.38 12.01 -10.04
CA GLU A 26 3.12 12.01 -11.49
C GLU A 26 3.66 10.76 -12.19
N ASP A 27 4.68 10.12 -11.61
CA ASP A 27 4.86 8.70 -11.83
C ASP A 27 3.68 8.01 -11.17
N ASN A 28 3.03 7.09 -11.80
CA ASN A 28 1.84 6.39 -11.32
C ASN A 28 2.03 5.51 -10.05
N PHE A 29 3.02 5.79 -9.20
CA PHE A 29 3.32 5.08 -7.98
C PHE A 29 2.76 5.78 -6.75
N LEU A 30 2.34 4.95 -5.79
CA LEU A 30 2.12 5.35 -4.41
C LEU A 30 3.06 4.53 -3.52
N ASN A 31 4.04 5.21 -2.94
CA ASN A 31 5.07 4.62 -2.10
C ASN A 31 4.68 4.77 -0.62
N ILE A 32 4.78 3.68 0.13
CA ILE A 32 4.63 3.66 1.59
C ILE A 32 6.02 3.53 2.19
N TRP A 33 6.30 4.40 3.15
CA TRP A 33 7.60 4.54 3.79
C TRP A 33 7.46 4.28 5.29
N ASP A 34 8.49 3.68 5.88
CA ASP A 34 8.63 3.54 7.32
C ASP A 34 10.01 4.05 7.72
N HIS A 35 10.07 5.24 8.32
CA HIS A 35 11.36 5.86 8.65
C HIS A 35 12.07 5.15 9.80
N ALA A 36 11.38 4.33 10.60
CA ALA A 36 12.00 3.50 11.62
C ALA A 36 12.84 2.36 11.01
N LYS A 37 12.61 2.02 9.74
CA LYS A 37 13.36 0.99 9.00
C LYS A 37 14.55 1.55 8.22
N VAL A 38 14.80 2.84 8.29
CA VAL A 38 15.97 3.46 7.66
C VAL A 38 17.24 2.94 8.37
N GLY A 39 18.18 2.40 7.59
CA GLY A 39 19.44 1.85 8.11
C GLY A 39 19.40 0.35 8.44
N ALA A 40 18.24 -0.30 8.33
CA ALA A 40 18.19 -1.75 8.31
C ALA A 40 18.84 -2.28 7.02
N SER A 41 19.62 -3.35 7.11
CA SER A 41 20.17 -4.02 5.94
C SER A 41 19.03 -4.67 5.16
N ASP A 42 18.77 -4.20 3.95
CA ASP A 42 17.79 -4.79 3.05
C ASP A 42 18.49 -5.70 2.04
N GLU A 43 18.10 -6.98 2.01
CA GLU A 43 18.59 -7.97 1.06
C GLU A 43 18.29 -7.60 -0.40
N TYR A 44 17.25 -6.79 -0.63
CA TYR A 44 16.75 -6.46 -1.95
C TYR A 44 17.27 -5.13 -2.50
N SER A 45 18.24 -4.49 -1.84
CA SER A 45 18.81 -3.20 -2.23
C SER A 45 17.72 -2.13 -2.47
N ARG A 46 16.59 -2.20 -1.75
CA ARG A 46 15.55 -1.18 -1.88
C ARG A 46 16.03 0.11 -1.24
N PRO A 47 15.48 1.25 -1.66
CA PRO A 47 15.72 2.52 -1.01
C PRO A 47 15.43 2.45 0.50
N PRO A 48 16.28 3.02 1.36
CA PRO A 48 16.09 2.97 2.81
C PRO A 48 14.71 3.46 3.23
N GLY A 49 14.03 2.67 4.06
CA GLY A 49 12.69 2.99 4.55
C GLY A 49 11.55 2.77 3.55
N LEU A 50 11.81 2.39 2.28
CA LEU A 50 10.73 2.01 1.36
C LEU A 50 10.10 0.70 1.84
N PHE A 51 8.86 0.79 2.29
CA PHE A 51 8.15 -0.33 2.90
C PHE A 51 7.28 -1.07 1.88
N PHE A 52 6.55 -0.34 1.03
CA PHE A 52 5.70 -0.89 -0.01
C PHE A 52 5.57 0.09 -1.19
N GLN A 53 5.35 -0.41 -2.39
CA GLN A 53 5.05 0.41 -3.58
C GLN A 53 3.81 -0.14 -4.27
N HIS A 54 2.77 0.67 -4.33
CA HIS A 54 1.58 0.40 -5.13
C HIS A 54 1.78 0.91 -6.55
N ALA A 55 1.76 0.00 -7.52
CA ALA A 55 1.93 0.27 -8.95
C ALA A 55 0.66 -0.05 -9.76
N GLY A 56 -0.52 0.09 -9.14
CA GLY A 56 -1.81 -0.26 -9.75
C GLY A 56 -2.41 0.82 -10.66
N HIS A 57 -1.99 2.09 -10.51
CA HIS A 57 -2.52 3.18 -11.33
C HIS A 57 -1.86 3.23 -12.70
N ARG A 58 -2.63 3.66 -13.70
CA ARG A 58 -2.16 3.78 -15.08
C ARG A 58 -1.45 5.10 -15.33
N ASP A 59 -1.77 6.13 -14.55
CA ASP A 59 -1.30 7.51 -14.72
C ASP A 59 -1.18 8.20 -13.34
N LYS A 60 -0.88 9.50 -13.33
CA LYS A 60 -0.63 10.31 -12.12
C LYS A 60 -1.67 10.06 -11.03
N VAL A 61 -1.20 9.84 -9.82
CA VAL A 61 -2.05 9.73 -8.64
C VAL A 61 -2.35 11.15 -8.16
N VAL A 62 -3.63 11.53 -8.19
CA VAL A 62 -4.07 12.91 -7.92
C VAL A 62 -4.58 13.12 -6.50
N ASP A 63 -4.80 12.05 -5.73
CA ASP A 63 -5.02 12.09 -4.29
C ASP A 63 -4.98 10.68 -3.70
N PHE A 64 -4.78 10.56 -2.38
CA PHE A 64 -5.01 9.34 -1.64
C PHE A 64 -5.35 9.62 -0.17
N HIS A 65 -6.05 8.68 0.46
CA HIS A 65 -6.41 8.77 1.87
C HIS A 65 -6.27 7.42 2.58
N TRP A 66 -5.70 7.44 3.78
CA TRP A 66 -5.68 6.30 4.70
C TRP A 66 -7.06 6.03 5.30
N CYS A 67 -7.48 4.78 5.38
CA CYS A 67 -8.68 4.42 6.13
C CYS A 67 -8.38 4.45 7.63
N GLU A 68 -9.08 5.29 8.40
CA GLU A 68 -8.88 5.38 9.87
C GLU A 68 -9.50 4.20 10.62
N THR A 69 -10.46 3.50 10.02
CA THR A 69 -11.17 2.39 10.67
C THR A 69 -10.56 1.03 10.36
N GLU A 70 -9.80 0.92 9.27
CA GLU A 70 -9.20 -0.34 8.81
C GLU A 70 -7.71 -0.10 8.51
N PRO A 71 -6.80 -0.50 9.42
CA PRO A 71 -5.37 -0.27 9.27
C PRO A 71 -4.83 -0.77 7.94
N TRP A 72 -3.84 -0.07 7.42
CA TRP A 72 -3.15 -0.40 6.15
C TRP A 72 -4.02 -0.39 4.89
N THR A 73 -5.24 0.14 4.98
CA THR A 73 -6.13 0.32 3.84
C THR A 73 -6.05 1.75 3.32
N ILE A 74 -5.98 1.90 2.00
CA ILE A 74 -5.88 3.19 1.32
C ILE A 74 -6.89 3.23 0.18
N ALA A 75 -7.54 4.38 0.03
CA ALA A 75 -8.24 4.77 -1.18
C ALA A 75 -7.35 5.75 -1.97
N SER A 76 -7.11 5.48 -3.24
CA SER A 76 -6.30 6.34 -4.11
C SER A 76 -6.98 6.60 -5.45
N VAL A 77 -6.82 7.80 -5.97
CA VAL A 77 -7.41 8.23 -7.24
C VAL A 77 -6.32 8.64 -8.23
N SER A 78 -6.51 8.31 -9.50
CA SER A 78 -5.64 8.76 -10.59
C SER A 78 -6.44 9.48 -11.66
N ASP A 79 -5.79 10.39 -12.37
CA ASP A 79 -6.35 11.04 -13.55
C ASP A 79 -5.61 10.60 -14.81
N ASP A 80 -6.22 9.66 -15.54
CA ASP A 80 -5.77 9.16 -16.83
C ASP A 80 -6.65 9.64 -18.00
N CYS A 81 -7.41 10.73 -17.83
CA CYS A 81 -8.34 11.23 -18.86
C CYS A 81 -7.67 11.57 -20.20
N ALA A 82 -6.37 11.89 -20.20
CA ALA A 82 -5.60 12.18 -21.41
C ALA A 82 -5.30 10.92 -22.26
N ARG A 83 -5.56 9.72 -21.75
CA ARG A 83 -5.32 8.44 -22.46
C ARG A 83 -6.54 7.99 -23.25
N VAL A 84 -6.29 7.24 -24.33
CA VAL A 84 -7.35 6.56 -25.08
C VAL A 84 -8.04 5.54 -24.15
N ASN A 85 -9.36 5.63 -24.01
CA ASN A 85 -10.14 4.89 -23.02
C ASN A 85 -9.77 5.20 -21.55
N GLY A 86 -9.27 6.41 -21.26
CA GLY A 86 -9.11 6.92 -19.90
C GLY A 86 -10.45 7.23 -19.23
N GLY A 87 -10.41 7.66 -17.98
CA GLY A 87 -11.62 8.06 -17.23
C GLY A 87 -11.40 8.31 -15.75
N GLY A 88 -10.14 8.39 -15.32
CA GLY A 88 -9.74 8.27 -13.93
C GLY A 88 -9.89 6.84 -13.40
N THR A 89 -9.17 6.52 -12.33
CA THR A 89 -9.43 5.30 -11.56
C THR A 89 -9.51 5.63 -10.08
N LEU A 90 -10.46 5.01 -9.39
CA LEU A 90 -10.48 4.91 -7.93
C LEU A 90 -10.07 3.48 -7.57
N GLN A 91 -9.09 3.34 -6.68
CA GLN A 91 -8.63 2.05 -6.20
C GLN A 91 -8.71 2.03 -4.68
N LEU A 92 -9.36 0.99 -4.14
CA LEU A 92 -9.32 0.68 -2.72
C LEU A 92 -8.45 -0.57 -2.55
N TRP A 93 -7.42 -0.48 -1.73
CA TRP A 93 -6.46 -1.57 -1.55
C TRP A 93 -5.94 -1.59 -0.11
N ARG A 94 -5.56 -2.78 0.34
CA ARG A 94 -5.00 -3.04 1.68
C ARG A 94 -3.69 -3.78 1.51
N MET A 95 -2.65 -3.33 2.20
CA MET A 95 -1.37 -4.07 2.20
C MET A 95 -1.55 -5.44 2.83
N SER A 96 -0.88 -6.43 2.27
CA SER A 96 -0.93 -7.79 2.81
C SER A 96 -0.25 -7.87 4.17
N ASP A 97 -0.86 -8.64 5.08
CA ASP A 97 -0.36 -8.90 6.42
C ASP A 97 1.05 -9.50 6.42
N PHE A 98 1.38 -10.28 5.40
CA PHE A 98 2.72 -10.86 5.20
C PHE A 98 3.83 -9.81 5.03
N ILE A 99 3.51 -8.56 4.75
CA ILE A 99 4.50 -7.48 4.55
C ILE A 99 4.98 -6.92 5.90
N TYR A 100 4.12 -6.91 6.93
CA TYR A 100 4.44 -6.30 8.23
C TYR A 100 4.36 -7.26 9.43
N ARG A 101 3.85 -8.48 9.25
CA ARG A 101 3.69 -9.47 10.32
C ARG A 101 4.54 -10.71 10.04
N PRO A 102 4.92 -11.48 11.09
CA PRO A 102 5.57 -12.78 10.91
C PRO A 102 4.71 -13.74 10.08
N MET A 103 5.33 -14.43 9.12
CA MET A 103 4.66 -15.37 8.21
C MET A 103 3.85 -16.44 8.96
N GLU A 104 4.43 -17.00 10.02
CA GLU A 104 3.82 -18.08 10.80
C GLU A 104 2.50 -17.66 11.47
N GLU A 105 2.45 -16.45 12.03
CA GLU A 105 1.24 -15.90 12.65
C GLU A 105 0.12 -15.69 11.62
N VAL A 106 0.46 -15.11 10.47
CA VAL A 106 -0.51 -14.85 9.39
C VAL A 106 -1.06 -16.17 8.84
N LEU A 107 -0.19 -17.18 8.64
CA LEU A 107 -0.63 -18.50 8.17
C LEU A 107 -1.55 -19.20 9.18
N ALA A 108 -1.24 -19.14 10.47
CA ALA A 108 -2.08 -19.74 11.51
C ALA A 108 -3.49 -19.12 11.56
N GLU A 109 -3.58 -17.80 11.41
CA GLU A 109 -4.88 -17.09 11.32
C GLU A 109 -5.64 -17.47 10.04
N LEU A 110 -4.96 -17.54 8.90
CA LEU A 110 -5.59 -17.92 7.63
C LEU A 110 -6.12 -19.36 7.65
N GLU A 111 -5.41 -20.30 8.28
CA GLU A 111 -5.92 -21.66 8.45
C GLU A 111 -7.17 -21.69 9.34
N THR A 112 -7.20 -20.88 10.40
CA THR A 112 -8.40 -20.74 11.24
C THR A 112 -9.59 -20.21 10.44
N ILE A 113 -9.38 -19.16 9.64
CA ILE A 113 -10.42 -18.59 8.77
C ILE A 113 -10.87 -19.60 7.71
N LYS A 114 -9.94 -20.36 7.13
CA LYS A 114 -10.25 -21.41 6.17
C LYS A 114 -11.11 -22.50 6.79
N GLU A 115 -10.79 -22.96 7.99
CA GLU A 115 -11.63 -23.92 8.72
C GLU A 115 -13.03 -23.36 8.96
N GLN A 116 -13.14 -22.09 9.37
CA GLN A 116 -14.43 -21.43 9.52
C GLN A 116 -15.21 -21.42 8.19
N ILE A 117 -14.62 -20.95 7.09
CA ILE A 117 -15.31 -20.87 5.79
C ILE A 117 -15.71 -22.26 5.26
N CYS A 118 -14.84 -23.26 5.42
CA CYS A 118 -15.09 -24.60 4.90
C CYS A 118 -16.12 -25.38 5.73
N TYR A 119 -16.20 -25.15 7.04
CA TYR A 119 -17.03 -25.95 7.95
C TYR A 119 -18.19 -25.16 8.60
N SER A 120 -18.38 -23.87 8.30
CA SER A 120 -19.49 -23.05 8.85
C SER A 120 -20.88 -23.35 8.27
N THR A 121 -21.08 -24.42 7.50
CA THR A 121 -22.36 -24.72 6.80
C THR A 121 -23.24 -25.76 7.50
N GLU A 122 -23.03 -26.05 8.79
CA GLU A 122 -23.85 -27.00 9.57
C GLU A 122 -24.66 -26.33 10.71
N ALA A 123 -25.33 -25.21 10.44
CA ALA A 123 -26.30 -24.60 11.36
C ALA A 123 -27.69 -24.44 10.72
#